data_AF-A0A8T4LMG1-F1
#
_entry.id   AF-A0A8T4LMG1-F1
#
_cell.length_a   1.000
_cell.length_b   1.000
_cell.length_c   1.000
_cell.angle_alpha   90.00
_cell.angle_beta   90.00
_cell.angle_gamma   90.00
#
_symmetry.space_group_name_H-M   'P 1'
#
loop_
_entity.id
_entity.type
_entity.pdbx_description
1 polymer ?
#
loop_
_entity_poly.entity_id
_entity_poly.type
_entity_poly.pdbx_seq_one_letter_code
_entity_poly.pdbx_strand_id
1 'polypeptide(L)'
;MGLGDFLKGVLKGTGSGSGKGQWQKCPGCGEQVNLSWERCEKCGVRIGSMFRRKCPKCEELNELDIKACVKCNYSFEAELERAKKTYFQCPICGYQAEAYLTSCPVCNTRFM
;
A
#
# COMPACT_ATOMS: atom_id res chain seq x y z
N MET A 1 -28.48 -36.31 -16.04
CA MET A 1 -28.21 -34.90 -16.38
C MET A 1 -27.69 -34.23 -15.12
N GLY A 2 -26.36 -34.12 -15.03
CA GLY A 2 -25.66 -33.72 -13.80
C GLY A 2 -25.78 -32.22 -13.57
N LEU A 3 -26.21 -31.83 -12.37
CA LEU A 3 -26.18 -30.47 -11.84
C LEU A 3 -24.76 -30.15 -11.32
N GLY A 4 -23.78 -30.24 -12.21
CA GLY A 4 -22.46 -29.64 -12.01
C GLY A 4 -22.50 -28.19 -12.47
N ASP A 5 -21.64 -27.37 -11.84
CA ASP A 5 -21.25 -26.03 -12.30
C ASP A 5 -22.18 -24.86 -11.93
N PHE A 6 -22.13 -24.43 -10.65
CA PHE A 6 -22.53 -23.05 -10.33
C PHE A 6 -21.68 -22.26 -9.34
N LEU A 7 -20.57 -22.75 -8.78
CA LEU A 7 -19.74 -21.91 -7.88
C LEU A 7 -18.23 -22.06 -8.08
N LYS A 8 -17.76 -21.65 -9.27
CA LYS A 8 -16.33 -21.35 -9.50
C LYS A 8 -16.19 -19.84 -9.73
N GLY A 9 -16.19 -19.09 -8.63
CA GLY A 9 -16.11 -17.62 -8.66
C GLY A 9 -15.53 -16.96 -7.41
N VAL A 10 -14.92 -17.72 -6.50
CA VAL A 10 -14.16 -17.13 -5.37
C VAL A 10 -12.77 -16.77 -5.88
N LEU A 11 -12.70 -15.65 -6.59
CA LEU A 11 -11.45 -14.97 -6.93
C LEU A 11 -10.83 -14.42 -5.64
N LYS A 12 -10.05 -15.28 -4.98
CA LYS A 12 -8.64 -15.06 -4.65
C LYS A 12 -8.24 -13.58 -4.49
N GLY A 13 -8.68 -12.96 -3.40
CA GLY A 13 -8.12 -11.72 -2.86
C GLY A 13 -7.07 -12.06 -1.80
N THR A 14 -5.85 -12.38 -2.22
CA THR A 14 -4.72 -12.64 -1.31
C THR A 14 -3.55 -11.71 -1.61
N GLY A 15 -3.11 -10.98 -0.57
CA GLY A 15 -1.81 -10.28 -0.44
C GLY A 15 -1.90 -8.78 -0.78
N SER A 16 -1.95 -7.83 0.15
CA SER A 16 -1.20 -7.65 1.42
C SER A 16 0.32 -7.72 1.24
N GLY A 17 0.88 -6.52 1.02
CA GLY A 17 2.24 -6.03 1.23
C GLY A 17 3.44 -6.98 1.25
N SER A 18 4.42 -6.72 0.38
CA SER A 18 5.85 -6.61 0.71
C SER A 18 6.67 -6.34 -0.56
N GLY A 19 7.66 -5.44 -0.46
CA GLY A 19 8.37 -4.85 -1.59
C GLY A 19 9.01 -5.85 -2.56
N LYS A 20 8.41 -5.96 -3.74
CA LYS A 20 9.01 -6.40 -5.02
C LYS A 20 8.27 -5.62 -6.09
N GLY A 21 9.00 -4.95 -6.99
CA GLY A 21 8.54 -3.79 -7.74
C GLY A 21 7.09 -3.87 -8.23
N GLN A 22 6.32 -2.82 -7.98
CA GLN A 22 4.90 -2.76 -8.31
C GLN A 22 4.71 -3.02 -9.80
N TRP A 23 3.99 -4.10 -10.13
CA TRP A 23 3.64 -4.43 -11.51
C TRP A 23 2.39 -3.64 -11.90
N GLN A 24 2.44 -2.97 -13.05
CA GLN A 24 1.34 -2.18 -13.60
C GLN A 24 1.22 -2.43 -15.10
N LYS A 25 0.04 -2.14 -15.68
CA LYS A 25 -0.12 -2.17 -17.14
C LYS A 25 0.46 -0.90 -17.75
N CYS A 26 1.29 -1.06 -18.76
CA CYS A 26 1.85 0.04 -19.52
C CYS A 26 0.72 0.82 -20.20
N PRO A 27 0.57 2.13 -19.94
CA PRO A 27 -0.50 2.93 -20.55
C PRO A 27 -0.32 3.11 -22.07
N GLY A 28 0.89 2.89 -22.60
CA GLY A 28 1.16 3.00 -24.04
C GLY A 28 0.83 1.74 -24.85
N CYS A 29 0.95 0.54 -24.28
CA CYS A 29 0.80 -0.71 -25.03
C CYS A 29 0.09 -1.86 -24.31
N GLY A 30 -0.30 -1.67 -23.04
CA GLY A 30 -1.00 -2.66 -22.22
C GLY A 30 -0.13 -3.75 -21.59
N GLU A 31 1.17 -3.81 -21.92
CA GLU A 31 2.11 -4.80 -21.39
C GLU A 31 2.29 -4.71 -19.87
N GLN A 32 2.53 -5.83 -19.19
CA GLN A 32 2.92 -5.78 -17.78
C GLN A 32 4.33 -5.22 -17.64
N VAL A 33 4.45 -4.10 -16.92
CA VAL A 33 5.71 -3.42 -16.64
C VAL A 33 5.92 -3.29 -15.15
N ASN A 34 7.18 -3.36 -14.74
CA ASN A 34 7.55 -3.04 -13.38
C ASN A 34 7.78 -1.52 -13.23
N LEU A 35 7.23 -0.89 -12.19
CA LEU A 35 7.44 0.54 -11.93
C LEU A 35 8.90 0.90 -11.66
N SER A 36 9.76 -0.07 -11.32
CA SER A 36 11.21 0.13 -11.18
C SER A 36 11.96 0.21 -12.52
N TRP A 37 11.32 -0.09 -13.65
CA TRP A 37 11.97 -0.04 -14.96
C TRP A 37 11.97 1.38 -15.52
N GLU A 38 13.02 1.76 -16.25
CA GLU A 38 13.06 3.09 -16.89
C GLU A 38 12.12 3.17 -18.10
N ARG A 39 12.05 2.11 -18.91
CA ARG A 39 11.21 2.03 -20.12
C ARG A 39 10.48 0.70 -20.23
N CYS A 40 9.35 0.72 -20.93
CA CYS A 40 8.66 -0.48 -21.38
C CYS A 40 9.46 -1.15 -22.50
N GLU A 41 9.79 -2.43 -22.36
CA GLU A 41 10.49 -3.22 -23.38
C GLU A 41 9.72 -3.34 -24.70
N LYS A 42 8.38 -3.34 -24.65
CA LYS A 42 7.53 -3.54 -25.83
C LYS A 42 7.34 -2.29 -26.67
N CYS A 43 7.14 -1.13 -26.04
CA CYS A 43 6.79 0.11 -26.74
C CYS A 43 7.79 1.25 -26.52
N GLY A 44 8.82 1.06 -25.70
CA GLY A 44 9.85 2.05 -25.44
C GLY A 44 9.41 3.26 -24.60
N VAL A 45 8.15 3.33 -24.17
CA VAL A 45 7.66 4.46 -23.36
C VAL A 45 8.36 4.50 -22.00
N ARG A 46 8.69 5.71 -21.52
CA ARG A 46 9.35 5.90 -20.23
C ARG A 46 8.35 5.72 -19.09
N ILE A 47 8.55 4.71 -18.26
CA ILE A 47 7.60 4.31 -17.19
C ILE A 47 7.47 5.42 -16.15
N GLY A 48 8.59 5.95 -15.67
CA GLY A 48 8.60 7.01 -14.64
C GLY A 48 7.83 8.28 -15.04
N SER A 49 7.70 8.56 -16.35
CA SER A 49 6.96 9.73 -16.86
C SER A 49 5.46 9.46 -17.06
N MET A 50 5.07 8.18 -17.15
CA MET A 50 3.68 7.78 -17.43
C MET A 50 2.86 7.53 -16.17
N PHE A 51 3.51 7.11 -15.09
CA PHE A 51 2.83 6.85 -13.82
C PHE A 51 2.96 8.06 -12.90
N ARG A 52 1.81 8.53 -12.41
CA ARG A 52 1.72 9.59 -11.40
C ARG A 52 0.97 9.06 -10.19
N ARG A 53 1.44 9.39 -9.00
CA ARG A 53 0.69 9.13 -7.77
C ARG A 53 -0.29 10.27 -7.52
N LYS A 54 -1.50 9.93 -7.10
CA LYS A 54 -2.52 10.91 -6.71
C LYS A 54 -2.33 11.27 -5.24
N CYS A 55 -2.31 12.56 -4.91
CA CYS A 55 -2.25 12.99 -3.51
C CYS A 55 -3.58 12.63 -2.80
N PRO A 56 -3.54 11.93 -1.65
CA PRO A 56 -4.77 11.57 -0.93
C PRO A 56 -5.49 12.79 -0.30
N LYS A 57 -4.78 13.91 -0.12
CA LYS A 57 -5.34 15.12 0.51
C LYS A 57 -5.95 16.10 -0.48
N CYS A 58 -5.28 16.35 -1.62
CA CYS A 58 -5.67 17.40 -2.57
C CYS A 58 -5.84 16.89 -4.00
N GLU A 59 -5.74 15.58 -4.22
CA GLU A 59 -5.97 14.90 -5.49
C GLU A 59 -4.99 15.25 -6.62
N GLU A 60 -3.96 16.03 -6.32
CA GLU A 60 -2.94 16.43 -7.30
C GLU A 60 -2.13 15.24 -7.82
N LEU A 61 -1.79 15.26 -9.11
CA LEU A 61 -0.96 14.24 -9.74
C LEU A 61 0.52 14.58 -9.59
N ASN A 62 1.21 13.75 -8.80
CA ASN A 62 2.59 13.93 -8.40
C ASN A 62 3.47 12.82 -9.01
N GLU A 63 4.77 13.07 -9.17
CA GLU A 63 5.70 12.04 -9.62
C GLU A 63 5.85 10.93 -8.56
N LEU A 64 6.22 9.73 -8.99
CA LEU A 64 6.31 8.57 -8.10
C LEU A 64 7.44 8.67 -7.06
N ASP A 65 8.44 9.53 -7.22
CA ASP A 65 9.59 9.56 -6.31
C ASP A 65 9.57 10.72 -5.30
N ILE A 66 8.60 11.65 -5.42
CA ILE A 66 8.61 12.83 -4.56
C ILE A 66 8.21 12.51 -3.11
N LYS A 67 8.86 13.19 -2.17
CA LYS A 67 8.64 13.05 -0.72
C LYS A 67 7.37 13.74 -0.23
N ALA A 68 7.00 14.86 -0.85
CA ALA A 68 5.83 15.64 -0.50
C ALA A 68 5.08 16.13 -1.73
N CYS A 69 3.77 16.32 -1.60
CA CYS A 69 2.93 16.82 -2.69
C CYS A 69 3.30 18.27 -3.05
N VAL A 70 3.50 18.54 -4.35
CA VAL A 70 3.88 19.86 -4.86
C VAL A 70 2.85 20.97 -4.58
N LYS A 71 1.56 20.61 -4.46
CA LYS A 71 0.46 21.56 -4.29
C LYS A 71 0.14 21.86 -2.82
N CYS A 72 0.05 20.83 -1.99
CA CYS A 72 -0.45 20.96 -0.61
C CYS A 72 0.57 20.61 0.47
N ASN A 73 1.80 20.27 0.06
CA ASN A 73 2.90 19.88 0.93
C ASN A 73 2.60 18.67 1.85
N TYR A 74 1.64 17.83 1.46
CA TYR A 74 1.36 16.58 2.16
C TYR A 74 2.56 15.63 2.05
N SER A 75 3.11 15.18 3.18
CA SER A 75 4.27 14.29 3.24
C SER A 75 3.85 12.84 3.00
N PHE A 76 4.29 12.27 1.88
CA PHE A 76 4.08 10.86 1.54
C PHE A 76 4.96 9.95 2.40
N GLU A 77 6.17 10.41 2.75
CA GLU A 77 7.11 9.67 3.59
C GLU A 77 6.57 9.50 5.01
N ALA A 78 6.07 10.58 5.63
CA ALA A 78 5.51 10.53 6.98
C ALA A 78 4.29 9.62 7.09
N GLU A 79 3.45 9.55 6.04
CA GLU A 79 2.33 8.62 6.03
C GLU A 79 2.79 7.16 5.89
N LEU A 80 3.79 6.91 5.05
CA LEU A 80 4.38 5.58 4.92
C LEU A 80 4.98 5.11 6.25
N GLU A 81 5.65 6.00 6.99
CA GLU A 81 6.14 5.71 8.33
C GLU A 81 5.02 5.44 9.33
N ARG A 82 3.96 6.26 9.32
CA ARG A 82 2.78 6.03 10.18
C ARG A 82 2.11 4.69 9.87
N ALA A 83 2.01 4.32 8.59
CA ALA A 83 1.44 3.04 8.16
C ALA A 83 2.30 1.83 8.55
N LYS A 84 3.61 2.01 8.73
CA LYS A 84 4.51 0.95 9.21
C LYS A 84 4.44 0.74 10.74
N LYS A 85 3.96 1.73 11.49
CA LYS A 85 3.85 1.61 12.96
C LYS A 85 2.71 0.66 13.30
N THR A 86 3.04 -0.44 13.98
CA THR A 86 2.07 -1.34 14.61
C THR A 86 1.74 -0.83 16.00
N TYR A 87 0.47 -0.48 16.23
CA TYR A 87 -0.01 -0.12 17.56
C TYR A 87 -0.52 -1.35 18.27
N PHE A 88 -0.09 -1.54 19.52
CA PHE A 88 -0.67 -2.51 20.43
C PHE A 88 -1.84 -1.86 21.15
N GLN A 89 -3.03 -2.48 21.09
CA GLN A 89 -4.20 -2.03 21.85
C GLN A 89 -4.49 -3.04 22.96
N CYS A 90 -4.57 -2.54 24.21
CA CYS A 90 -4.97 -3.36 25.35
C CYS A 90 -6.43 -3.81 25.19
N PRO A 91 -6.73 -5.12 25.21
CA PRO A 91 -8.10 -5.62 25.10
C PRO A 91 -8.98 -5.34 26.32
N ILE A 92 -8.40 -4.95 27.46
CA ILE A 92 -9.14 -4.71 28.71
C ILE A 92 -9.59 -3.25 28.84
N CYS A 93 -8.68 -2.30 28.61
CA CYS A 93 -8.97 -0.87 28.81
C CYS A 93 -8.89 -0.03 27.52
N GLY A 94 -8.50 -0.63 26.39
CA GLY A 94 -8.36 0.08 25.13
C GLY A 94 -7.11 0.95 24.99
N TYR A 95 -6.19 0.94 25.97
CA TYR A 95 -4.94 1.70 25.90
C TYR A 95 -4.13 1.34 24.66
N GLN A 96 -3.69 2.35 23.91
CA GLN A 96 -2.87 2.20 22.70
C GLN A 96 -1.40 2.51 23.01
N ALA A 97 -0.50 1.62 22.59
CA ALA A 97 0.94 1.79 22.69
C ALA A 97 1.59 1.60 21.32
N GLU A 98 2.68 2.32 21.05
CA GLU A 98 3.47 2.17 19.82
C GLU A 98 4.48 1.01 19.85
N ALA A 99 4.51 0.26 20.96
CA ALA A 99 5.37 -0.91 21.17
C ALA A 99 4.60 -2.03 21.88
N TYR A 100 5.07 -3.27 21.73
CA TYR A 100 4.56 -4.40 22.51
C TYR A 100 4.99 -4.25 23.97
N LEU A 101 4.02 -4.31 24.88
CA LEU A 101 4.24 -4.21 26.32
C LEU A 101 3.94 -5.55 26.98
N THR A 102 4.69 -5.92 28.02
CA THR A 102 4.39 -7.10 28.85
C THR A 102 3.24 -6.84 29.82
N SER A 103 2.98 -5.56 30.13
CA SER A 103 1.88 -5.11 30.97
C SER A 103 1.34 -3.75 30.53
N CYS A 104 0.04 -3.53 30.71
CA CYS A 104 -0.61 -2.26 30.43
C CYS A 104 -0.30 -1.23 31.52
N PRO A 105 0.18 -0.01 31.20
CA PRO A 105 0.46 1.02 32.21
C PRO A 105 -0.80 1.63 32.82
N VAL A 106 -1.97 1.47 32.18
CA VAL A 106 -3.24 2.07 32.65
C VAL A 106 -4.02 1.12 33.54
N CYS A 107 -4.25 -0.12 33.07
CA CYS A 107 -5.06 -1.10 33.81
C CYS A 107 -4.24 -2.22 34.46
N ASN A 108 -2.91 -2.17 34.32
CA ASN A 108 -1.97 -3.14 34.89
C ASN A 108 -2.18 -4.60 34.45
N THR A 109 -3.00 -4.85 33.42
CA THR A 109 -3.18 -6.18 32.83
C THR A 109 -1.87 -6.66 32.23
N ARG A 110 -1.47 -7.88 32.57
CA ARG A 110 -0.26 -8.53 32.04
C ARG A 110 -0.61 -9.37 30.81
N PHE A 111 0.14 -9.21 29.73
CA PHE A 111 -0.10 -9.85 28.43
C PHE A 111 0.80 -11.07 28.22
N MET A 112 1.02 -11.84 29.31
CA MET A 112 1.88 -13.04 29.38
C MET A 112 1.65 -14.03 28.24
#